data_AF-A0A090T0D8-F1
#
_entry.id   AF-A0A090T0D8-F1
#
_cell.length_a   1.000
_cell.length_b   1.000
_cell.length_c   1.000
_cell.angle_alpha   90.00
_cell.angle_beta   90.00
_cell.angle_gamma   90.00
#
_symmetry.space_group_name_H-M   'P 1'
#
loop_
_entity.id
_entity.type
_entity.pdbx_description
1 polymer ?
#
loop_
_entity_poly.entity_id
_entity_poly.type
_entity_poly.pdbx_seq_one_letter_code
_entity_poly.pdbx_strand_id
1 'polypeptide(L)'
;MTLIKHAVVAVGVGLFSSVVMAANVVETTSLTGFGSAKYPENFKHFDYVNPDAPKYGKVTFGQMGTFDNFNRYASRGQPAAATGELYDPLMLPSGDESMPTTHSSPRKSVIPMITPG
;
A
#
# COMPACT_ATOMS: atom_id res chain seq x y z
N MET A 1 -9.82 34.98 -47.35
CA MET A 1 -10.26 33.57 -47.32
C MET A 1 -9.22 32.60 -46.72
N THR A 2 -7.94 32.98 -46.65
CA THR A 2 -6.85 32.18 -46.07
C THR A 2 -6.80 32.22 -44.54
N LEU A 3 -7.09 33.37 -43.91
CA LEU A 3 -7.01 33.55 -42.45
C LEU A 3 -7.97 32.62 -41.67
N ILE A 4 -9.19 32.44 -42.17
CA ILE A 4 -10.25 31.61 -41.55
C ILE A 4 -9.87 30.11 -41.57
N LYS A 5 -9.20 29.65 -42.64
CA LYS A 5 -8.75 28.25 -42.75
C LYS A 5 -7.71 27.88 -41.70
N HIS A 6 -6.75 28.78 -41.43
CA HIS A 6 -5.73 28.57 -40.41
C HIS A 6 -6.32 28.59 -39.00
N ALA A 7 -7.30 29.45 -38.72
CA ALA A 7 -7.99 29.49 -37.44
C ALA A 7 -8.76 28.18 -37.15
N VAL A 8 -9.44 27.62 -38.16
CA VAL A 8 -10.16 26.33 -38.03
C VAL A 8 -9.19 25.17 -37.79
N VAL A 9 -8.04 25.16 -38.49
CA VAL A 9 -6.99 24.13 -38.28
C VAL A 9 -6.38 24.25 -36.89
N ALA A 10 -6.08 25.48 -36.42
CA ALA A 10 -5.51 25.68 -35.09
C ALA A 10 -6.46 25.26 -33.96
N VAL A 11 -7.77 25.56 -34.09
CA VAL A 11 -8.80 25.12 -33.14
C VAL A 11 -8.97 23.59 -33.20
N GLY A 12 -8.95 22.99 -34.39
CA GLY A 12 -9.01 21.54 -34.56
C GLY A 12 -7.82 20.81 -33.92
N VAL A 13 -6.60 21.32 -34.11
CA VAL A 13 -5.38 20.77 -33.50
C VAL A 13 -5.38 20.97 -31.98
N GLY A 14 -5.83 22.13 -31.50
CA GLY A 14 -5.96 22.41 -30.06
C GLY A 14 -6.92 21.45 -29.36
N LEU A 15 -8.08 21.19 -29.95
CA LEU A 15 -9.07 20.24 -29.43
C LEU A 15 -8.61 18.78 -29.51
N PHE A 16 -7.86 18.41 -30.55
CA PHE A 16 -7.30 17.06 -30.67
C PHE A 16 -6.21 16.77 -29.63
N SER A 17 -5.40 17.78 -29.28
CA SER A 17 -4.34 17.67 -28.26
C SER A 17 -4.90 17.40 -26.86
N SER A 18 -6.05 17.99 -26.51
CA SER A 18 -6.68 17.81 -25.19
C SER A 18 -7.19 16.37 -24.95
N VAL A 19 -7.56 15.63 -26.00
CA VAL A 19 -8.06 14.26 -25.87
C VAL A 19 -6.93 13.25 -25.62
N VAL A 20 -5.70 13.59 -25.99
CA VAL A 20 -4.52 12.69 -25.89
C VAL A 20 -3.87 12.71 -24.50
N MET A 21 -4.25 13.63 -23.60
CA MET A 21 -3.65 13.79 -22.26
C MET A 21 -4.35 13.00 -21.14
N ALA A 22 -5.10 11.94 -21.45
CA ALA A 22 -5.63 11.07 -20.41
C ALA A 22 -4.53 10.17 -19.83
N ALA A 23 -4.25 10.30 -18.53
CA ALA A 23 -3.30 9.44 -17.84
C ALA A 23 -3.84 8.01 -17.75
N ASN A 24 -2.98 7.02 -17.98
CA ASN A 24 -3.31 5.63 -17.74
C ASN A 24 -3.32 5.37 -16.22
N VAL A 25 -4.48 4.97 -15.68
CA VAL A 25 -4.63 4.63 -14.25
C VAL A 25 -4.45 3.12 -14.10
N VAL A 26 -3.50 2.72 -13.26
CA VAL A 26 -3.28 1.31 -12.89
C VAL A 26 -3.82 1.12 -11.48
N GLU A 27 -4.88 0.32 -11.37
CA GLU A 27 -5.46 -0.10 -10.09
C GLU A 27 -4.92 -1.49 -9.73
N THR A 28 -4.34 -1.65 -8.55
CA THR A 28 -3.81 -2.93 -8.06
C THR A 28 -3.80 -2.97 -6.54
N THR A 29 -3.84 -4.16 -5.97
CA THR A 29 -3.75 -4.40 -4.52
C THR A 29 -2.32 -4.67 -4.03
N SER A 30 -1.34 -4.68 -4.94
CA SER A 30 0.07 -4.96 -4.64
C SER A 30 1.02 -3.92 -5.26
N LEU A 31 2.07 -3.54 -4.53
CA LEU A 31 3.18 -2.75 -5.07
C LEU A 31 4.43 -3.61 -5.09
N THR A 32 4.94 -3.86 -6.30
CA THR A 32 6.15 -4.67 -6.54
C THR A 32 7.26 -3.77 -7.07
N GLY A 33 8.46 -3.84 -6.49
CA GLY A 33 9.60 -3.05 -6.97
C GLY A 33 10.16 -3.50 -8.32
N PHE A 34 10.16 -4.81 -8.59
CA PHE A 34 10.61 -5.38 -9.86
C PHE A 34 9.94 -6.75 -10.10
N GLY A 35 9.61 -7.05 -11.36
CA GLY A 35 8.95 -8.31 -11.73
C GLY A 35 7.46 -8.31 -11.39
N SER A 36 6.94 -9.47 -11.01
CA SER A 36 5.54 -9.69 -10.67
C SER A 36 5.41 -10.15 -9.22
N ALA A 37 4.36 -9.70 -8.53
CA ALA A 37 4.00 -10.21 -7.22
C ALA A 37 3.85 -11.74 -7.23
N LYS A 38 4.42 -12.43 -6.23
CA LYS A 38 4.24 -13.87 -6.03
C LYS A 38 2.78 -14.21 -5.71
N TYR A 39 2.12 -13.38 -4.91
CA TYR A 39 0.76 -13.62 -4.45
C TYR A 39 -0.28 -12.92 -5.32
N PRO A 40 -1.35 -13.61 -5.75
CA PRO A 40 -2.43 -13.02 -6.55
C PRO A 40 -3.28 -12.06 -5.71
N GLU A 41 -4.02 -11.14 -6.32
CA GLU A 41 -4.76 -10.06 -5.62
C GLU A 41 -5.73 -10.52 -4.52
N ASN A 42 -6.24 -11.75 -4.60
CA ASN A 42 -7.26 -12.30 -3.69
C ASN A 42 -6.75 -13.42 -2.79
N PHE A 43 -5.43 -13.58 -2.65
CA PHE A 43 -4.85 -14.54 -1.72
C PHE A 43 -5.35 -14.29 -0.28
N LYS A 44 -5.51 -15.36 0.51
CA LYS A 44 -6.12 -15.28 1.85
C LYS A 44 -5.10 -15.18 2.98
N HIS A 45 -3.92 -15.73 2.76
CA HIS A 45 -2.80 -15.74 3.71
C HIS A 45 -1.51 -15.99 2.92
N PHE A 46 -0.38 -15.53 3.45
CA PHE A 46 0.92 -15.89 2.90
C PHE A 46 1.19 -17.40 3.07
N ASP A 47 2.08 -17.97 2.25
CA ASP A 47 2.37 -19.41 2.25
C ASP A 47 3.02 -19.86 3.57
N TYR A 48 3.71 -18.95 4.26
CA TYR A 48 4.39 -19.21 5.53
C TYR A 48 3.48 -19.07 6.76
N VAL A 49 2.17 -18.82 6.57
CA VAL A 49 1.20 -18.69 7.66
C VAL A 49 0.43 -20.00 7.83
N ASN A 50 0.34 -20.47 9.08
CA ASN A 50 -0.63 -21.49 9.45
C ASN A 50 -2.00 -20.82 9.72
N PRO A 51 -3.01 -20.94 8.82
CA PRO A 51 -4.31 -20.28 9.02
C PRO A 51 -5.05 -20.82 10.24
N ASP A 52 -4.87 -22.12 10.54
CA ASP A 52 -5.51 -22.85 11.64
C ASP A 52 -4.77 -22.68 12.98
N ALA A 53 -3.77 -21.79 13.04
CA ALA A 53 -3.05 -21.52 14.28
C ALA A 53 -4.03 -21.11 15.40
N PRO A 54 -4.01 -21.79 16.57
CA PRO A 54 -4.84 -21.44 17.72
C PRO A 54 -4.68 -19.96 18.09
N LYS A 55 -5.80 -19.25 18.31
CA LYS A 55 -5.80 -17.82 18.63
C LYS A 55 -5.70 -17.51 20.12
N TYR A 56 -5.51 -18.53 20.96
CA TYR A 56 -5.46 -18.42 22.41
C TYR A 56 -4.10 -18.88 22.96
N GLY A 57 -3.79 -18.44 24.17
CA GLY A 57 -2.51 -18.72 24.86
C GLY A 57 -1.75 -17.45 25.20
N LYS A 58 -0.59 -17.61 25.83
CA LYS A 58 0.32 -16.51 26.17
C LYS A 58 1.70 -16.80 25.63
N VAL A 59 2.26 -15.83 24.91
CA VAL A 59 3.67 -15.82 24.51
C VAL A 59 4.41 -14.84 25.41
N THR A 60 5.57 -15.23 25.91
CA THR A 60 6.45 -14.36 26.71
C THR A 60 7.77 -14.22 25.97
N PHE A 61 8.09 -13.00 25.54
CA PHE A 61 9.33 -12.68 24.85
C PHE A 61 10.33 -12.05 25.83
N GLY A 62 11.59 -12.45 25.73
CA GLY A 62 12.70 -11.77 26.43
C GLY A 62 13.32 -10.70 25.54
N GLN A 63 13.69 -9.57 26.13
CA GLN A 63 14.42 -8.50 25.44
C GLN A 63 15.57 -8.01 26.33
N MET A 64 16.75 -7.84 25.74
CA MET A 64 17.90 -7.23 26.40
C MET A 64 17.79 -5.70 26.36
N GLY A 65 18.11 -5.04 27.47
CA GLY A 65 18.06 -3.57 27.61
C GLY A 65 16.88 -3.07 28.45
N THR A 66 16.58 -1.77 28.35
CA THR A 66 15.45 -1.11 29.03
C THR A 66 14.70 -0.19 28.06
N PHE A 67 13.53 0.29 28.45
CA PHE A 67 12.75 1.29 27.72
C PHE A 67 12.28 2.39 28.67
N ASP A 68 12.01 3.58 28.13
CA ASP A 68 11.50 4.72 28.90
C ASP A 68 10.20 5.30 28.32
N ASN A 69 9.76 4.83 27.14
CA ASN A 69 8.51 5.26 26.52
C ASN A 69 7.93 4.20 25.55
N PHE A 70 6.73 4.46 25.03
CA PHE A 70 6.05 3.60 24.04
C PHE A 70 5.90 4.27 22.66
N ASN A 71 6.35 5.51 22.49
CA ASN A 71 6.25 6.24 21.23
C ASN A 71 7.49 6.00 20.37
N ARG A 72 7.39 5.07 19.42
CA ARG A 72 8.47 4.74 18.48
C ARG A 72 8.95 5.92 17.62
N TYR A 73 8.12 6.94 17.45
CA TYR A 73 8.40 8.11 16.60
C TYR A 73 8.89 9.32 17.40
N ALA A 74 9.10 9.18 18.71
CA ALA A 74 9.67 10.25 19.52
C ALA A 74 11.12 10.54 19.08
N SER A 75 11.50 11.83 19.04
CA SER A 75 12.87 12.24 18.69
C SER A 75 13.91 11.87 19.75
N ARG A 76 13.48 11.45 20.95
CA ARG A 76 14.34 11.10 22.10
C ARG A 76 13.72 9.97 22.92
N GLY A 77 14.56 9.32 23.72
CA GLY A 77 14.19 8.16 24.55
C GLY A 77 14.41 6.83 23.82
N GLN A 78 14.09 5.73 24.49
CA GLN A 78 14.14 4.37 23.96
C GLN A 78 12.74 3.73 24.03
N PRO A 79 12.08 3.49 22.88
CA PRO A 79 10.77 2.87 22.87
C PRO A 79 10.86 1.39 23.26
N ALA A 80 9.83 0.86 23.93
CA ALA A 80 9.70 -0.57 24.19
C ALA A 80 9.73 -1.41 22.89
N ALA A 81 10.17 -2.67 22.96
CA ALA A 81 10.02 -3.59 21.82
C ALA A 81 8.55 -3.79 21.45
N ALA A 82 8.35 -4.25 20.22
CA ALA A 82 7.04 -4.53 19.63
C ALA A 82 6.08 -3.33 19.60
N THR A 83 6.53 -2.11 19.91
CA THR A 83 5.75 -0.87 19.72
C THR A 83 5.31 -0.64 18.27
N GLY A 84 5.94 -1.30 17.29
CA GLY A 84 5.49 -1.32 15.90
C GLY A 84 4.12 -1.98 15.72
N GLU A 85 3.76 -2.95 16.57
CA GLU A 85 2.46 -3.65 16.52
C GLU A 85 1.29 -2.78 16.99
N LEU A 86 1.57 -1.62 17.59
CA LEU A 86 0.57 -0.65 18.01
C LEU A 86 0.04 0.20 16.84
N TYR A 87 0.69 0.11 15.67
CA TYR A 87 0.38 0.93 14.50
C TYR A 87 0.10 0.05 13.28
N ASP A 88 -0.82 0.50 12.42
CA ASP A 88 -1.16 -0.20 11.18
C ASP A 88 -0.60 0.55 9.96
N PRO A 89 0.25 -0.11 9.14
CA PRO A 89 0.68 0.46 7.87
C PRO A 89 -0.42 0.36 6.82
N LEU A 90 -0.29 1.15 5.74
CA LEU A 90 -1.21 1.09 4.60
C LEU A 90 -1.07 -0.22 3.82
N MET A 91 0.16 -0.72 3.69
CA MET A 91 0.49 -1.97 3.03
C MET A 91 1.49 -2.77 3.88
N LEU A 92 1.46 -4.10 3.76
CA LEU A 92 2.33 -5.03 4.45
C LEU A 92 3.28 -5.70 3.47
N PRO A 93 4.60 -5.70 3.75
CA PRO A 93 5.56 -6.45 2.94
C PRO A 93 5.40 -7.95 3.17
N SER A 94 5.59 -8.73 2.10
CA SER A 94 5.80 -10.18 2.21
C SER A 94 7.19 -10.48 2.78
N GLY A 95 7.28 -11.52 3.61
CA GLY A 95 8.53 -11.95 4.26
C GLY A 95 9.35 -12.95 3.43
N ASP A 96 8.82 -13.43 2.31
CA ASP A 96 9.36 -14.56 1.54
C ASP A 96 9.65 -14.21 0.07
N GLU A 97 9.55 -12.93 -0.32
CA GLU A 97 9.93 -12.46 -1.64
C GLU A 97 11.29 -11.75 -1.60
N SER A 98 12.14 -12.01 -2.60
CA SER A 98 13.49 -11.45 -2.67
C SER A 98 13.51 -9.94 -2.76
N MET A 99 12.48 -9.35 -3.36
CA MET A 99 12.21 -7.91 -3.31
C MET A 99 10.86 -7.75 -2.61
N PRO A 100 10.74 -6.83 -1.64
CA PRO A 100 9.51 -6.71 -0.86
C PRO A 100 8.37 -6.24 -1.77
N THR A 101 7.47 -7.16 -2.08
CA THR A 101 6.13 -6.80 -2.57
C THR A 101 5.29 -6.43 -1.37
N THR A 102 4.59 -5.30 -1.46
CA THR A 102 3.67 -4.90 -0.40
C THR A 102 2.23 -5.10 -0.84
N HIS A 103 1.41 -5.71 0.01
CA HIS A 103 -0.01 -5.95 -0.23
C HIS A 103 -0.84 -5.05 0.66
N SER A 104 -2.06 -4.69 0.23
CA SER A 104 -2.99 -3.93 1.07
C SER A 104 -3.15 -4.58 2.46
N SER A 105 -3.11 -3.75 3.52
CA SER A 105 -3.22 -4.28 4.88
C SER A 105 -4.59 -4.94 5.10
N PRO A 106 -4.66 -6.24 5.43
CA PRO A 106 -5.93 -6.95 5.59
C PRO A 106 -6.75 -6.45 6.80
N ARG A 107 -6.09 -5.80 7.79
CA ARG A 107 -6.76 -5.14 8.93
C ARG A 107 -7.61 -3.92 8.51
N LYS A 108 -7.39 -3.39 7.31
CA LYS A 108 -8.14 -2.25 6.76
C LYS A 108 -9.54 -2.62 6.25
N SER A 109 -9.86 -3.92 6.17
CA SER A 109 -11.22 -4.39 5.84
C SER A 109 -12.28 -4.07 6.90
N VAL A 110 -11.88 -3.50 8.06
CA VAL A 110 -12.78 -3.06 9.14
C VAL A 110 -13.03 -1.54 9.13
N ILE A 111 -12.41 -0.78 8.22
CA ILE A 111 -12.85 0.60 7.97
C ILE A 111 -13.98 0.50 6.94
N PRO A 112 -15.25 0.73 7.30
CA PRO A 112 -16.32 0.71 6.32
C PRO A 112 -15.95 1.72 5.24
N MET A 113 -15.81 1.21 4.02
CA MET A 113 -15.79 1.99 2.80
C MET A 113 -17.01 2.92 2.89
N ILE A 114 -16.78 4.20 3.16
CA ILE A 114 -17.81 5.22 3.06
C ILE A 114 -18.09 5.32 1.57
N THR A 115 -19.03 4.51 1.08
CA THR A 115 -19.65 4.73 -0.21
C THR A 115 -20.40 6.06 -0.10
N PRO A 116 -20.10 7.06 -0.95
CA PRO A 116 -20.93 8.25 -1.02
C PRO A 116 -22.29 7.85 -1.57
N GLY A 117 -23.34 8.16 -0.81
CA GLY A 117 -24.72 8.14 -1.29
C GLY A 117 -25.01 9.34 -2.20
#